data_AF-A0A7C1G7R7-F1
#
_entry.id   AF-A0A7C1G7R7-F1
#
_cell.length_a   1.000
_cell.length_b   1.000
_cell.length_c   1.000
_cell.angle_alpha   90.00
_cell.angle_beta   90.00
_cell.angle_gamma   90.00
#
_symmetry.space_group_name_H-M   'P 1'
#
loop_
_entity.id
_entity.type
_entity.pdbx_description
1 polymer ?
#
loop_
_entity_poly.entity_id
_entity_poly.type
_entity_poly.pdbx_seq_one_letter_code
_entity_poly.pdbx_strand_id
1 'polypeptide(L)'
;VPFMINTFGILMFRQAFKGMPQALIDAARIDGCGELRIIFRILWPNMKPTIITVAILVFMGSWNEVLWPLIVIHDQQLMTLPQLVTLFSVGGRAESQLGVKLAAAVFLGAPIIIAYLIFQKYFIQSMASTGMKD
;
A
#
# COMPACT_ATOMS: atom_id res chain seq x y z
N VAL A 1 1.23 -11.64 -13.01
CA VAL A 1 1.30 -11.29 -11.57
C VAL A 1 -0.04 -10.67 -11.20
N PRO A 2 -0.91 -11.36 -10.45
CA PRO A 2 -2.12 -10.75 -9.92
C PRO A 2 -1.73 -9.52 -9.07
N PHE A 3 -2.60 -8.50 -8.99
CA PHE A 3 -2.41 -7.27 -8.20
C PHE A 3 -1.41 -6.23 -8.72
N MET A 4 -0.79 -6.44 -9.88
CA MET A 4 0.12 -5.46 -10.49
C MET A 4 -0.62 -4.18 -10.93
N ILE A 5 -1.91 -4.31 -11.24
CA ILE A 5 -2.83 -3.20 -11.50
C ILE A 5 -3.79 -3.11 -10.31
N ASN A 6 -3.73 -1.99 -9.58
CA ASN A 6 -4.58 -1.73 -8.43
C ASN A 6 -5.56 -0.59 -8.75
N THR A 7 -6.85 -0.91 -8.91
CA THR A 7 -7.91 0.05 -9.25
C THR A 7 -8.03 1.16 -8.21
N PHE A 8 -7.90 0.82 -6.92
CA PHE A 8 -7.95 1.80 -5.84
C PHE A 8 -6.77 2.79 -5.92
N GLY A 9 -5.56 2.28 -6.19
CA GLY A 9 -4.39 3.11 -6.43
C GLY A 9 -4.60 4.11 -7.57
N ILE A 10 -5.14 3.65 -8.70
CA ILE A 10 -5.46 4.52 -9.85
C ILE A 10 -6.44 5.64 -9.45
N LEU A 11 -7.49 5.30 -8.71
CA LEU A 11 -8.48 6.29 -8.26
C LEU A 11 -7.85 7.31 -7.30
N MET A 12 -7.04 6.87 -6.34
CA MET A 12 -6.33 7.77 -5.42
C MET A 12 -5.39 8.72 -6.16
N PHE A 13 -4.58 8.21 -7.09
CA PHE A 13 -3.72 9.05 -7.91
C PHE A 13 -4.52 10.05 -8.74
N ARG A 14 -5.61 9.62 -9.39
CA ARG A 14 -6.49 10.52 -10.13
C ARG A 14 -7.03 11.66 -9.26
N GLN A 15 -7.43 11.36 -8.02
CA GLN A 15 -7.91 12.39 -7.10
C GLN A 15 -6.81 13.35 -6.67
N ALA A 16 -5.60 12.86 -6.41
CA ALA A 16 -4.45 13.69 -6.09
C ALA A 16 -4.07 14.62 -7.26
N PHE A 17 -4.05 14.10 -8.50
CA PHE A 17 -3.81 14.93 -9.68
C PHE A 17 -4.86 16.02 -9.87
N LYS A 18 -6.15 15.69 -9.66
CA LYS A 18 -7.24 16.68 -9.72
C LYS A 18 -7.15 17.76 -8.64
N GLY A 19 -6.48 17.48 -7.53
CA GLY A 19 -6.25 18.45 -6.46
C GLY A 19 -5.15 19.46 -6.77
N MET A 20 -4.32 19.23 -7.80
CA MET A 20 -3.20 20.13 -8.11
C MET A 20 -3.66 21.37 -8.89
N PRO A 21 -3.13 22.58 -8.57
CA PRO A 21 -3.46 23.79 -9.30
C PRO A 21 -3.01 23.70 -10.77
N GLN A 22 -3.95 23.88 -11.70
CA GLN A 22 -3.67 23.84 -13.14
C GLN A 22 -2.61 24.89 -13.54
N ALA A 23 -2.61 26.06 -12.88
CA ALA A 23 -1.64 27.13 -13.11
C ALA A 23 -0.18 26.68 -12.95
N LEU A 24 0.09 25.69 -12.09
CA LEU A 24 1.43 25.15 -11.84
C LEU A 24 1.94 24.32 -13.03
N ILE A 25 1.02 23.65 -13.74
CA ILE A 25 1.29 22.91 -14.97
C ILE A 25 1.48 23.89 -16.13
N ASP A 26 0.61 24.90 -16.22
CA ASP A 26 0.67 25.88 -17.30
C ASP A 26 1.93 26.74 -17.22
N ALA A 27 2.35 27.16 -16.02
CA ALA A 27 3.64 27.83 -15.81
C ALA A 27 4.83 26.97 -16.27
N ALA A 28 4.83 25.68 -15.95
CA ALA A 28 5.89 24.77 -16.37
C ALA A 28 5.96 24.60 -17.90
N ARG A 29 4.82 24.65 -18.59
CA ARG A 29 4.77 24.64 -20.05
C ARG A 29 5.30 25.95 -20.65
N ILE A 30 4.98 27.09 -20.05
CA ILE A 30 5.52 28.40 -20.43
C ILE A 30 7.05 28.40 -20.28
N ASP A 31 7.58 27.77 -19.22
CA ASP A 31 9.01 27.58 -18.99
C ASP A 31 9.68 26.56 -19.94
N GLY A 32 8.94 26.03 -20.93
CA GLY A 32 9.45 25.09 -21.93
C GLY A 32 9.72 23.67 -21.39
N CYS A 33 9.15 23.30 -20.24
CA CYS A 33 9.27 21.93 -19.76
C CYS A 33 8.42 20.98 -20.62
N GLY A 34 9.03 19.91 -21.15
CA GLY A 34 8.29 18.82 -21.79
C GLY A 34 7.43 18.04 -20.80
N GLU A 35 6.35 17.40 -21.28
CA GLU A 35 5.34 16.71 -20.45
C GLU A 35 5.94 15.69 -19.46
N LEU A 36 6.91 14.88 -19.90
CA LEU A 36 7.60 13.93 -19.02
C LEU A 36 8.33 14.63 -17.87
N ARG A 37 8.93 15.80 -18.12
CA ARG A 37 9.62 16.59 -17.10
C ARG A 37 8.60 17.16 -16.11
N ILE A 38 7.45 17.62 -16.58
CA ILE A 38 6.37 18.11 -15.70
C ILE A 38 5.91 16.98 -14.78
N ILE A 39 5.68 15.78 -15.33
CA ILE A 39 5.25 14.62 -14.53
C ILE A 39 6.28 14.26 -13.46
N PHE A 40 7.53 13.98 -13.84
CA PHE A 40 8.52 13.46 -12.90
C PHE A 40 9.15 14.50 -11.97
N ARG A 41 9.25 15.76 -12.42
CA ARG A 41 9.96 16.81 -11.69
C ARG A 41 9.03 17.75 -10.93
N ILE A 42 7.77 17.86 -11.34
CA ILE A 42 6.79 18.75 -10.71
C ILE A 42 5.70 17.95 -10.04
N LEU A 43 4.95 17.12 -10.78
CA LEU A 43 3.80 16.40 -10.21
C LEU A 43 4.23 15.33 -9.19
N TRP A 44 5.18 14.47 -9.56
CA TRP A 44 5.63 13.35 -8.73
C TRP A 44 6.11 13.73 -7.31
N PRO A 45 7.02 14.72 -7.13
CA PRO A 45 7.45 15.10 -5.78
C PRO A 45 6.35 15.78 -4.94
N ASN A 46 5.39 16.45 -5.57
CA ASN A 46 4.26 17.07 -4.86
C ASN A 46 3.25 16.03 -4.37
N MET A 47 3.13 14.89 -5.05
CA MET A 47 2.25 13.79 -4.66
C MET A 47 2.90 12.77 -3.71
N LYS A 48 4.08 13.06 -3.13
CA LYS A 48 4.75 12.16 -2.17
C LYS A 48 3.81 11.58 -1.09
N PRO A 49 2.93 12.36 -0.44
CA PRO A 49 2.01 11.83 0.56
C PRO A 49 1.06 10.77 -0.03
N THR A 50 0.50 11.02 -1.21
CA THR A 50 -0.38 10.09 -1.92
C THR A 50 0.36 8.83 -2.36
N ILE A 51 1.57 8.96 -2.93
CA ILE A 51 2.39 7.83 -3.38
C ILE A 51 2.64 6.88 -2.20
N ILE A 52 3.07 7.44 -1.07
CA ILE A 52 3.37 6.67 0.15
C ILE A 52 2.10 6.00 0.67
N THR A 53 0.97 6.72 0.69
CA THR A 53 -0.32 6.19 1.15
C THR A 53 -0.78 5.00 0.29
N VAL A 54 -0.75 5.14 -1.03
CA VAL A 54 -1.11 4.05 -1.95
C VAL A 54 -0.14 2.88 -1.80
N ALA A 55 1.16 3.13 -1.69
CA ALA A 55 2.16 2.07 -1.50
C ALA A 55 1.90 1.24 -0.24
N ILE A 56 1.54 1.89 0.88
CA ILE A 56 1.20 1.20 2.14
C ILE A 56 -0.07 0.38 1.97
N LEU A 57 -1.11 0.93 1.36
CA LEU A 57 -2.37 0.21 1.18
C LEU A 57 -2.20 -1.01 0.26
N VAL A 58 -1.40 -0.87 -0.81
CA VAL A 58 -1.03 -2.00 -1.69
C VAL A 58 -0.19 -3.04 -0.93
N PHE A 59 0.78 -2.59 -0.14
CA PHE A 59 1.59 -3.47 0.70
C PHE A 59 0.73 -4.24 1.70
N MET A 60 -0.16 -3.56 2.43
CA MET A 60 -1.09 -4.17 3.39
C MET A 60 -2.00 -5.18 2.70
N GLY A 61 -2.55 -4.86 1.53
CA GLY A 61 -3.37 -5.79 0.76
C GLY A 61 -2.58 -7.04 0.37
N SER A 62 -1.37 -6.85 -0.16
CA SER A 62 -0.52 -7.97 -0.59
C SER A 62 0.00 -8.81 0.58
N TRP A 63 0.28 -8.19 1.72
CA TRP A 63 0.76 -8.85 2.92
C TRP A 63 -0.33 -9.65 3.63
N ASN A 64 -1.58 -9.16 3.62
CA ASN A 64 -2.71 -9.88 4.21
C ASN A 64 -3.30 -10.94 3.26
N GLU A 65 -2.77 -11.06 2.04
CA GLU A 65 -3.33 -11.97 1.05
C GLU A 65 -2.97 -13.42 1.38
N VAL A 66 -4.01 -14.21 1.67
CA VAL A 66 -3.89 -15.61 2.08
C VAL A 66 -4.49 -16.54 1.04
N LEU A 67 -5.61 -16.16 0.41
CA LEU A 67 -6.37 -17.03 -0.47
C LEU A 67 -5.59 -17.39 -1.74
N TRP A 68 -5.01 -16.40 -2.41
CA TRP A 68 -4.25 -16.66 -3.63
C TRP A 68 -3.01 -17.56 -3.39
N PRO A 69 -2.13 -17.28 -2.40
CA PRO A 69 -1.04 -18.18 -2.04
C PRO A 69 -1.49 -19.59 -1.68
N LEU A 70 -2.58 -19.74 -0.93
CA LEU A 70 -3.13 -21.06 -0.56
C LEU A 70 -3.51 -21.91 -1.79
N ILE A 71 -3.99 -21.27 -2.86
CA ILE A 71 -4.41 -21.97 -4.08
C ILE A 71 -3.22 -22.32 -4.98
N VAL A 72 -2.20 -21.47 -5.04
CA VAL A 72 -1.12 -21.59 -6.04
C VAL A 72 0.14 -22.24 -5.46
N ILE A 73 0.49 -21.93 -4.22
CA ILE A 73 1.73 -22.37 -3.59
C ILE A 73 1.48 -23.63 -2.78
N HIS A 74 2.03 -24.74 -3.26
CA HIS A 74 1.92 -26.05 -2.60
C HIS A 74 3.22 -26.47 -1.90
N ASP A 75 4.37 -25.93 -2.33
CA ASP A 75 5.66 -26.20 -1.70
C ASP A 75 5.79 -25.40 -0.40
N GLN A 76 6.05 -26.10 0.70
CA GLN A 76 6.20 -25.53 2.04
C GLN A 76 7.33 -24.49 2.12
N GLN A 77 8.39 -24.63 1.33
CA GLN A 77 9.52 -23.69 1.35
C GLN A 77 9.17 -22.33 0.72
N LEU A 78 8.13 -22.28 -0.11
CA LEU A 78 7.67 -21.08 -0.80
C LEU A 78 6.43 -20.45 -0.15
N MET A 79 5.88 -21.09 0.89
CA MET A 79 4.66 -20.61 1.53
C MET A 79 4.88 -19.25 2.20
N THR A 80 3.92 -18.37 2.03
CA THR A 80 3.96 -17.06 2.69
C THR A 80 3.69 -17.20 4.19
N LEU A 81 4.18 -16.25 4.99
CA LEU A 81 3.91 -16.23 6.43
C LEU A 81 2.39 -16.26 6.75
N PRO A 82 1.53 -15.44 6.10
CA PRO A 82 0.08 -15.53 6.26
C PRO A 82 -0.48 -16.90 5.91
N GLN A 83 -0.05 -17.50 4.80
CA GLN A 83 -0.47 -18.83 4.37
C GLN A 83 -0.14 -19.90 5.42
N LEU A 84 1.10 -19.90 5.92
CA LEU A 84 1.54 -20.84 6.96
C LEU A 84 0.71 -20.67 8.23
N VAL A 85 0.54 -19.45 8.71
CA VAL A 85 -0.22 -19.20 9.95
C VAL A 85 -1.67 -19.67 9.82
N THR A 86 -2.31 -19.48 8.67
CA THR A 86 -3.66 -19.99 8.40
C THR A 86 -3.70 -21.52 8.41
N LEU A 87 -2.75 -22.20 7.73
CA LEU A 87 -2.65 -23.66 7.73
C LEU A 87 -2.40 -24.23 9.13
N PHE A 88 -1.53 -23.59 9.93
CA PHE A 88 -1.27 -23.98 11.31
C PHE A 88 -2.47 -23.76 12.23
N SER A 89 -3.17 -22.62 12.08
CA SER A 89 -4.26 -22.22 12.99
C SER A 89 -5.58 -22.93 12.71
N VAL A 90 -5.91 -23.14 11.42
CA VAL A 90 -7.19 -23.70 10.94
C VAL A 90 -7.05 -25.18 10.57
N GLY A 91 -5.91 -25.61 10.03
CA GLY A 91 -5.67 -26.98 9.54
C GLY A 91 -5.43 -28.04 10.61
N GLY A 92 -5.83 -27.80 11.87
CA GLY A 92 -5.78 -28.80 12.95
C GLY A 92 -4.39 -29.14 13.51
N ARG A 93 -3.28 -28.69 12.89
CA ARG A 93 -1.91 -28.99 13.37
C ARG A 93 -1.55 -28.33 14.71
N ALA A 94 -2.27 -27.27 15.09
CA ALA A 94 -2.14 -26.58 16.36
C ALA A 94 -3.26 -26.98 17.33
N GLU A 95 -3.49 -28.29 17.53
CA GLU A 95 -4.34 -28.74 18.63
C GLU A 95 -3.76 -28.18 19.94
N SER A 96 -4.56 -27.34 20.62
CA SER A 96 -4.31 -26.72 21.94
C SER A 96 -3.22 -25.64 22.11
N GLN A 97 -2.39 -25.33 21.11
CA GLN A 97 -1.28 -24.36 21.29
C GLN A 97 -1.71 -22.90 21.07
N LEU A 98 -2.55 -22.38 21.98
CA LEU A 98 -3.04 -20.99 21.94
C LEU A 98 -1.88 -19.97 21.91
N GLY A 99 -0.79 -20.23 22.63
CA GLY A 99 0.38 -19.35 22.66
C GLY A 99 1.04 -19.18 21.28
N VAL A 100 1.12 -20.25 20.49
CA VAL A 100 1.69 -20.20 19.14
C VAL A 100 0.78 -19.42 18.19
N LYS A 101 -0.55 -19.56 18.32
CA LYS A 101 -1.51 -18.79 17.52
C LYS A 101 -1.43 -17.28 17.83
N LEU A 102 -1.31 -16.91 19.11
CA LEU A 102 -1.16 -15.51 19.51
C LEU A 102 0.19 -14.93 19.04
N ALA A 103 1.30 -15.67 19.19
CA ALA A 103 2.60 -15.24 18.69
C ALA A 103 2.56 -15.02 17.16
N ALA A 104 1.95 -15.96 16.42
CA ALA A 104 1.77 -15.85 14.98
C ALA A 104 0.95 -14.61 14.57
N ALA A 105 -0.12 -14.28 15.31
CA ALA A 105 -0.90 -13.07 15.07
C ALA A 105 -0.06 -11.79 15.29
N VAL A 106 0.80 -11.76 16.31
CA VAL A 106 1.73 -10.65 16.54
C VAL A 106 2.71 -10.51 15.38
N PHE A 107 3.31 -11.60 14.92
CA PHE A 107 4.24 -11.57 13.78
C PHE A 107 3.56 -11.16 12.47
N LEU A 108 2.29 -11.53 12.25
CA LEU A 108 1.52 -11.07 11.10
C LEU A 108 1.25 -9.57 11.15
N GLY A 109 0.91 -9.03 12.33
CA GLY A 109 0.59 -7.62 12.51
C GLY A 109 1.82 -6.70 12.58
N ALA A 110 2.97 -7.20 13.02
CA ALA A 110 4.16 -6.39 13.26
C ALA A 110 4.65 -5.59 12.03
N PRO A 111 4.74 -6.15 10.81
CA PRO A 111 5.16 -5.41 9.62
C PRO A 111 4.22 -4.25 9.27
N ILE A 112 2.92 -4.45 9.45
CA ILE A 112 1.90 -3.43 9.21
C ILE A 112 2.06 -2.29 10.22
N ILE A 113 2.23 -2.62 11.50
CA ILE A 113 2.45 -1.64 12.57
C ILE A 113 3.73 -0.85 12.32
N ILE A 114 4.83 -1.52 11.96
CA ILE A 114 6.11 -0.88 11.64
C ILE A 114 5.95 0.07 10.45
N ALA A 115 5.31 -0.38 9.37
CA ALA A 115 5.05 0.47 8.21
C ALA A 115 4.20 1.69 8.60
N TYR A 116 3.14 1.50 9.39
CA TYR A 116 2.31 2.59 9.86
C TYR A 116 3.10 3.61 10.69
N LEU A 117 3.91 3.17 11.67
CA LEU A 117 4.70 4.06 12.51
C LEU A 117 5.70 4.91 11.71
N ILE A 118 6.31 4.35 10.68
CA ILE A 118 7.26 5.05 9.79
C ILE A 118 6.54 6.10 8.95
N PHE A 119 5.34 5.80 8.46
CA PHE A 119 4.67 6.60 7.43
C PHE A 119 3.40 7.35 7.87
N GLN A 120 2.98 7.23 9.14
CA GLN A 120 1.77 7.88 9.70
C GLN A 120 1.66 9.38 9.37
N LYS A 121 2.80 10.10 9.33
CA LYS A 121 2.83 11.53 8.99
C LYS A 121 2.32 11.82 7.57
N TYR A 122 2.60 10.92 6.62
CA TYR A 122 2.17 11.06 5.23
C TYR A 122 0.70 10.71 5.05
N PHE A 123 0.18 9.80 5.88
CA PHE A 123 -1.23 9.45 5.89
C PHE A 123 -2.08 10.67 6.31
N ILE A 124 -1.65 11.36 7.38
CA ILE A 124 -2.29 12.60 7.85
C ILE A 124 -2.21 13.70 6.79
N GLN A 125 -1.05 13.90 6.15
CA GLN A 125 -0.87 14.89 5.09
C GLN A 125 -1.73 14.59 3.85
N SER A 126 -1.83 13.32 3.45
CA SER A 126 -2.67 12.91 2.33
C SER A 126 -4.14 13.19 2.64
N MET A 127 -4.62 12.86 3.85
CA MET A 127 -5.99 13.14 4.27
C MET A 127 -6.28 14.65 4.33
N ALA A 128 -5.36 15.45 4.86
CA ALA A 128 -5.50 16.91 4.94
C ALA A 128 -5.63 17.55 3.54
N SER A 129 -4.85 17.09 2.55
CA SER A 129 -4.94 17.59 1.18
C SER A 129 -6.28 17.28 0.49
N THR A 130 -6.96 16.21 0.90
CA THR A 130 -8.33 15.88 0.45
C THR A 130 -9.44 16.53 1.29
N GLY A 131 -9.16 16.90 2.54
CA GLY A 131 -10.14 17.44 3.50
C GLY A 131 -10.18 18.97 3.61
N MET A 132 -9.14 19.70 3.16
CA MET A 132 -9.12 21.18 3.14
C MET A 132 -9.87 21.78 1.95
N LYS A 133 -11.01 21.18 1.58
CA LYS A 133 -11.96 21.76 0.63
C LYS A 133 -13.19 22.21 1.42
N ASP A 134 -13.06 23.39 2.03
CA ASP A 134 -14.10 24.40 2.17
C ASP A 134 -13.44 25.78 1.98
#